data_AF-A0ABD7HJZ0-F1
#
_entry.id   AF-A0ABD7HJZ0-F1
#
_cell.length_a   1.000
_cell.length_b   1.000
_cell.length_c   1.000
_cell.angle_alpha   90.00
_cell.angle_beta   90.00
_cell.angle_gamma   90.00
#
_symmetry.space_group_name_H-M   'P 1'
#
loop_
_entity.id
_entity.type
_entity.pdbx_description
1 polymer ?
#
loop_
_entity_poly.entity_id
_entity_poly.type
_entity_poly.pdbx_seq_one_letter_code
_entity_poly.pdbx_strand_id
1 'polypeptide(L)'
;MRARIRHNDGLTWRARLALVPGLITRWAGSIWLSLIAIAVVVILLVIGLSTAFPGWWQTLVYSTGALVSLLMLFIIQHTTNRDTNAVLLKLDELISAIPAAREEAIDIEDREIYEQEEVHRRLHHEAGQNSHDDAAQVHD
;
A
#
# COMPACT_ATOMS: atom_id res chain seq x y z
N MET A 1 -36.96 -19.98 28.25
CA MET A 1 -37.77 -18.91 27.64
C MET A 1 -36.82 -17.81 27.18
N ARG A 2 -36.58 -17.64 25.86
CA ARG A 2 -36.88 -16.45 25.01
C ARG A 2 -36.62 -15.09 25.72
N ALA A 3 -35.91 -14.10 25.17
CA ALA A 3 -35.78 -13.70 23.77
C ALA A 3 -34.54 -12.81 23.52
N ARG A 4 -34.11 -12.76 22.25
CA ARG A 4 -33.23 -11.75 21.65
C ARG A 4 -33.90 -10.38 21.68
N ILE A 5 -33.16 -9.28 21.84
CA ILE A 5 -33.32 -8.07 21.02
C ILE A 5 -31.94 -7.45 20.76
N ARG A 6 -31.62 -7.39 19.46
CA ARG A 6 -30.56 -6.61 18.82
C ARG A 6 -31.09 -5.18 18.66
N HIS A 7 -30.35 -4.17 19.12
CA HIS A 7 -30.55 -2.80 18.64
C HIS A 7 -29.36 -2.35 17.80
N ASN A 8 -29.70 -1.87 16.63
CA ASN A 8 -28.87 -1.55 15.48
C ASN A 8 -28.78 -0.02 15.40
N ASP A 9 -27.60 0.58 15.63
CA ASP A 9 -27.35 2.01 15.36
C ASP A 9 -25.85 2.32 15.02
N GLY A 10 -25.08 1.32 14.58
CA GLY A 10 -23.64 1.51 14.27
C GLY A 10 -23.31 1.84 12.80
N LEU A 11 -24.31 1.94 11.92
CA LEU A 11 -24.11 1.76 10.47
C LEU A 11 -24.08 3.04 9.63
N THR A 12 -23.89 4.22 10.22
CA THR A 12 -23.98 5.50 9.48
C THR A 12 -22.64 6.18 9.22
N TRP A 13 -21.65 6.03 10.10
CA TRP A 13 -20.35 6.70 9.93
C TRP A 13 -19.45 5.98 8.90
N ARG A 14 -19.45 4.65 8.91
CA ARG A 14 -18.72 3.81 7.93
C ARG A 14 -19.24 4.01 6.51
N ALA A 15 -20.57 4.16 6.36
CA ALA A 15 -21.22 4.39 5.08
C ALA A 15 -20.94 5.81 4.51
N ARG A 16 -20.81 6.82 5.38
CA ARG A 16 -20.44 8.19 4.98
C ARG A 16 -18.97 8.30 4.56
N LEU A 17 -18.07 7.53 5.19
CA LEU A 17 -16.66 7.45 4.79
C LEU A 17 -16.46 6.62 3.51
N ALA A 18 -17.30 5.61 3.26
CA ALA A 18 -17.23 4.78 2.06
C ALA A 18 -17.71 5.47 0.76
N LEU A 19 -18.40 6.61 0.85
CA LEU A 19 -18.83 7.40 -0.31
C LEU A 19 -17.75 8.39 -0.82
N VAL A 20 -16.76 8.72 0.01
CA VAL A 20 -15.67 9.64 -0.36
C VAL A 20 -14.76 9.05 -1.45
N PRO A 21 -14.37 7.75 -1.42
CA PRO A 21 -13.57 7.14 -2.47
C PRO A 21 -14.28 7.13 -3.82
N GLY A 22 -15.58 6.80 -3.85
CA GLY A 22 -16.33 6.60 -5.11
C GLY A 22 -16.47 7.85 -5.98
N LEU A 23 -16.47 9.05 -5.39
CA LEU A 23 -16.45 10.30 -6.16
C LEU A 23 -15.04 10.66 -6.67
N ILE A 24 -13.99 10.33 -5.90
CA ILE A 24 -12.60 10.67 -6.25
C ILE A 24 -12.08 9.73 -7.35
N THR A 25 -12.44 8.45 -7.32
CA THR A 25 -11.96 7.46 -8.31
C THR A 25 -12.51 7.68 -9.71
N ARG A 26 -13.65 8.38 -9.87
CA ARG A 26 -14.19 8.69 -11.22
C ARG A 26 -13.47 9.84 -11.93
N TRP A 27 -12.62 10.59 -11.22
CA TRP A 27 -11.77 11.63 -11.80
C TRP A 27 -10.27 11.29 -11.81
N ALA A 28 -9.83 10.30 -11.04
CA ALA A 28 -8.42 9.93 -10.92
C ALA A 28 -7.84 9.20 -12.16
N GLY A 29 -8.70 8.69 -13.04
CA GLY A 29 -8.29 8.14 -14.35
C GLY A 29 -8.30 9.19 -15.45
N SER A 30 -8.02 10.46 -15.14
CA SER A 30 -8.21 11.55 -16.10
C SER A 30 -7.16 11.49 -17.19
N ILE A 31 -7.55 10.88 -18.31
CA ILE A 31 -6.89 10.95 -19.62
C ILE A 31 -6.40 12.39 -19.92
N TRP A 32 -7.09 13.39 -19.37
CA TRP A 32 -6.76 14.80 -19.51
C TRP A 32 -5.43 15.21 -18.87
N LEU A 33 -5.02 14.64 -17.72
CA LEU A 33 -3.70 14.95 -17.15
C LEU A 33 -2.58 14.43 -18.05
N SER A 34 -2.76 13.24 -18.63
CA SER A 34 -1.82 12.68 -19.59
C SER A 34 -1.76 13.51 -20.88
N LEU A 35 -2.92 13.95 -21.38
CA LEU A 35 -3.00 14.82 -22.55
C LEU A 35 -2.32 16.18 -22.31
N ILE A 36 -2.52 16.80 -21.15
CA ILE A 36 -1.86 18.05 -20.78
C ILE A 36 -0.35 17.86 -20.69
N ALA A 37 0.12 16.77 -20.08
CA ALA A 37 1.55 16.47 -20.02
C ALA A 37 2.17 16.30 -21.41
N ILE A 38 1.50 15.59 -22.31
CA ILE A 38 1.94 15.43 -23.71
C ILE A 38 1.96 16.79 -24.42
N ALA A 39 0.92 17.62 -24.25
CA ALA A 39 0.86 18.95 -24.85
C ALA A 39 2.02 19.84 -24.38
N VAL A 40 2.35 19.81 -23.09
CA VAL A 40 3.50 20.55 -22.52
C VAL A 40 4.81 20.08 -23.15
N VAL A 41 5.01 18.77 -23.30
CA VAL A 41 6.21 18.20 -23.96
C VAL A 41 6.30 18.66 -25.42
N VAL A 42 5.19 18.66 -26.16
CA VAL A 42 5.15 19.13 -27.55
C VAL A 42 5.46 20.62 -27.65
N ILE A 43 4.91 21.45 -26.77
CA ILE A 43 5.19 22.89 -26.73
C ILE A 43 6.68 23.14 -26.47
N LEU A 44 7.28 22.46 -25.49
CA LEU A 44 8.71 22.54 -25.22
C LEU A 44 9.53 22.13 -26.45
N LEU A 45 9.15 21.05 -27.14
CA LEU A 45 9.84 20.57 -28.33
C LEU A 45 9.81 21.62 -29.46
N VAL A 46 8.65 22.24 -29.70
CA VAL A 46 8.50 23.30 -30.72
C VAL A 46 9.38 24.51 -30.38
N ILE A 47 9.41 24.93 -29.11
CA ILE A 47 10.29 26.04 -28.65
C ILE A 47 11.77 25.68 -28.88
N GLY A 48 12.17 24.46 -28.55
CA GLY A 48 13.53 23.96 -28.80
C GLY A 48 13.90 23.97 -30.28
N LEU A 49 12.97 23.54 -31.15
CA LEU A 49 13.16 23.49 -32.59
C LEU A 49 13.26 24.89 -33.22
N SER A 50 12.42 25.84 -32.79
CA SER A 50 12.48 27.24 -33.26
C SER A 50 13.77 27.95 -32.89
N THR A 51 14.42 27.53 -31.79
CA THR A 51 15.64 28.17 -31.27
C THR A 51 16.92 27.41 -31.66
N ALA A 52 16.82 26.35 -32.48
CA ALA A 52 17.94 25.47 -32.86
C ALA A 52 18.66 24.81 -31.66
N PHE A 53 17.92 24.47 -30.60
CA PHE A 53 18.42 23.79 -29.39
C PHE A 53 19.69 24.41 -28.77
N PRO A 54 19.62 25.65 -28.27
CA PRO A 54 20.77 26.31 -27.66
C PRO A 54 21.17 25.61 -26.34
N GLY A 55 22.44 25.73 -25.93
CA GLY A 55 22.97 24.99 -24.77
C GLY A 55 22.16 25.19 -23.47
N TRP A 56 21.72 26.43 -23.18
CA TRP A 56 20.92 26.74 -21.98
C TRP A 56 19.53 26.07 -21.99
N TRP A 57 18.95 25.88 -23.18
CA TRP A 57 17.66 25.23 -23.33
C TRP A 57 17.75 23.74 -22.98
N GLN A 58 18.82 23.08 -23.44
CA GLN A 58 19.07 21.68 -23.10
C GLN A 58 19.29 21.49 -21.59
N THR A 59 20.10 22.37 -20.97
CA THR A 59 20.30 22.35 -19.51
C THR A 59 18.99 22.47 -18.75
N LEU A 60 18.07 23.34 -19.22
CA LEU A 60 16.74 23.49 -18.63
C LEU A 60 15.92 22.21 -18.74
N VAL A 61 15.88 21.56 -19.91
CA VAL A 61 15.13 20.31 -20.12
C VAL A 61 15.69 19.16 -19.28
N TYR A 62 17.01 18.95 -19.28
CA TYR A 62 17.64 17.85 -18.54
C TYR A 62 17.48 18.00 -17.02
N SER A 63 17.67 19.21 -16.50
CA SER A 63 17.47 19.48 -15.06
C SER A 63 15.99 19.34 -14.68
N THR A 64 15.06 19.84 -15.49
CA THR A 64 13.62 19.70 -15.23
C THR A 64 13.19 18.24 -15.21
N GLY A 65 13.67 17.42 -16.16
CA GLY A 65 13.41 15.97 -16.17
C GLY A 65 13.90 15.28 -14.90
N ALA A 66 15.07 15.68 -14.39
CA ALA A 66 15.59 15.19 -13.11
C ALA A 66 14.70 15.59 -11.93
N LEU A 67 14.26 16.85 -11.84
CA LEU A 67 13.32 17.30 -10.80
C LEU A 67 12.00 16.53 -10.85
N VAL A 68 11.39 16.39 -12.04
CA VAL A 68 10.12 15.67 -12.21
C VAL A 68 10.27 14.20 -11.80
N SER A 69 11.40 13.58 -12.13
CA SER A 69 11.68 12.20 -11.75
C SER A 69 11.81 12.04 -10.23
N LEU A 70 12.48 12.98 -9.55
CA LEU A 70 12.54 13.01 -8.09
C LEU A 70 11.15 13.20 -7.47
N LEU A 71 10.33 14.06 -8.07
CA LEU A 71 8.96 14.31 -7.62
C LEU A 71 8.09 13.05 -7.81
N MET A 72 8.22 12.36 -8.94
CA MET A 72 7.57 11.09 -9.20
C MET A 72 8.01 10.02 -8.19
N LEU A 73 9.30 9.92 -7.90
CA LEU A 73 9.82 9.01 -6.88
C LEU A 73 9.20 9.31 -5.51
N PHE A 74 9.10 10.60 -5.13
CA PHE A 74 8.45 11.00 -3.88
C PHE A 74 6.95 10.68 -3.86
N ILE A 75 6.23 10.94 -4.95
CA ILE A 75 4.79 10.60 -5.07
C ILE A 75 4.58 9.09 -4.94
N ILE A 76 5.40 8.29 -5.63
CA ILE A 76 5.35 6.83 -5.54
C ILE A 76 5.66 6.41 -4.11
N GLN A 77 6.76 6.87 -3.51
CA GLN A 77 7.13 6.54 -2.15
C GLN A 77 6.03 6.90 -1.14
N HIS A 78 5.43 8.08 -1.25
CA HIS A 78 4.33 8.52 -0.38
C HIS A 78 3.08 7.65 -0.54
N THR A 79 2.73 7.30 -1.78
CA THR A 79 1.56 6.45 -2.07
C THR A 79 1.79 5.02 -1.58
N THR A 80 2.95 4.45 -1.88
CA THR A 80 3.37 3.13 -1.40
C THR A 80 3.39 3.06 0.12
N ASN A 81 3.91 4.08 0.81
CA ASN A 81 3.93 4.11 2.28
C ASN A 81 2.53 4.03 2.90
N ARG A 82 1.56 4.73 2.31
CA ARG A 82 0.16 4.69 2.76
C ARG A 82 -0.51 3.35 2.46
N ASP A 83 -0.25 2.80 1.28
CA ASP A 83 -0.84 1.53 0.85
C ASP A 83 -0.30 0.35 1.67
N THR A 84 1.00 0.35 2.00
CA THR A 84 1.62 -0.64 2.91
C THR A 84 0.94 -0.65 4.28
N ASN A 85 0.81 0.50 4.93
CA ASN A 85 0.16 0.61 6.25
C ASN A 85 -1.32 0.12 6.21
N ALA A 86 -2.05 0.41 5.13
CA ALA A 86 -3.42 -0.07 4.97
C ALA A 86 -3.53 -1.61 4.78
N VAL A 87 -2.49 -2.26 4.27
CA VAL A 87 -2.42 -3.72 4.16
C VAL A 87 -2.16 -4.34 5.52
N LEU A 88 -1.22 -3.77 6.26
CA LEU A 88 -0.82 -4.20 7.59
C LEU A 88 -1.99 -4.15 8.59
N LEU A 89 -2.70 -3.03 8.66
CA LEU A 89 -3.91 -2.89 9.49
C LEU A 89 -5.00 -3.91 9.16
N LYS A 90 -5.14 -4.31 7.89
CA LYS A 90 -6.11 -5.35 7.48
C LYS A 90 -5.66 -6.74 7.91
N LEU A 91 -4.35 -6.99 7.90
CA LEU A 91 -3.78 -8.26 8.33
C LEU A 91 -3.92 -8.42 9.84
N ASP A 92 -3.66 -7.36 10.61
CA ASP A 92 -3.88 -7.35 12.06
C ASP A 92 -5.33 -7.64 12.44
N GLU A 93 -6.30 -7.03 11.75
CA GLU A 93 -7.72 -7.31 11.96
C GLU A 93 -8.05 -8.78 11.65
N LEU A 94 -7.46 -9.37 10.60
CA LEU A 94 -7.66 -10.77 10.24
C LEU A 94 -7.04 -11.72 11.26
N ILE A 95 -5.83 -11.42 11.75
CA ILE A 95 -5.12 -12.20 12.78
C ILE A 95 -5.89 -12.13 14.10
N SER A 96 -6.34 -10.93 14.50
CA SER A 96 -7.15 -10.73 15.72
C SER A 96 -8.49 -11.47 15.67
N ALA A 97 -9.08 -11.65 14.48
CA ALA A 97 -10.32 -12.40 14.31
C ALA A 97 -10.15 -13.93 14.44
N ILE A 98 -8.92 -14.46 14.45
CA ILE A 98 -8.62 -15.88 14.58
C ILE A 98 -8.31 -16.21 16.05
N PRO A 99 -9.16 -16.97 16.77
CA PRO A 99 -9.02 -17.23 18.22
C PRO A 99 -7.76 -18.01 18.64
N ALA A 100 -7.01 -18.54 17.66
CA ALA A 100 -5.77 -19.31 17.86
C ALA A 100 -4.51 -18.58 17.40
N ALA A 101 -4.62 -17.34 16.90
CA ALA A 101 -3.46 -16.55 16.54
C ALA A 101 -2.73 -16.10 17.81
N ARG A 102 -1.42 -16.40 17.89
CA ARG A 102 -0.57 -15.91 18.99
C ARG A 102 -0.55 -14.39 18.97
N GLU A 103 -0.84 -13.80 20.12
CA GLU A 103 -0.74 -12.36 20.42
C GLU A 103 0.63 -11.77 20.05
N GLU A 104 1.66 -12.61 19.96
CA GLU A 104 3.04 -12.30 19.56
C GLU A 104 3.19 -11.88 18.08
N ALA A 105 2.23 -12.22 17.21
CA ALA A 105 2.27 -11.87 15.78
C ALA A 105 1.50 -10.58 15.43
N ILE A 106 0.74 -10.02 16.37
CA ILE A 106 0.01 -8.76 16.20
C ILE A 106 1.00 -7.60 16.31
N ASP A 107 0.90 -6.61 15.41
CA ASP A 107 1.74 -5.41 15.41
C ASP A 107 3.25 -5.72 15.29
N ILE A 108 3.58 -6.82 14.60
CA ILE A 108 4.97 -7.27 14.48
C ILE A 108 5.80 -6.31 13.61
N GLU A 109 5.18 -5.56 12.71
CA GLU A 109 5.84 -4.59 11.81
C GLU A 109 6.54 -3.44 12.53
N ASP A 110 6.03 -3.04 13.70
CA ASP A 110 6.55 -1.93 14.50
C ASP A 110 7.68 -2.38 15.46
N ARG A 111 7.93 -3.69 15.55
CA ARG A 111 9.02 -4.25 16.37
C ARG A 111 10.37 -4.20 15.66
N GLU A 112 11.44 -4.24 16.45
CA GLU A 112 12.79 -4.30 15.90
C GLU A 112 13.00 -5.55 15.02
N ILE A 113 13.79 -5.42 13.94
CA ILE A 113 13.98 -6.49 12.95
C ILE A 113 14.46 -7.80 13.60
N TYR A 114 15.27 -7.74 14.66
CA TYR A 114 15.74 -8.94 15.35
C TYR A 114 14.58 -9.70 16.03
N GLU A 115 13.57 -8.99 16.55
CA GLU A 115 12.39 -9.59 17.17
C GLU A 115 11.48 -10.23 16.12
N GLN A 116 11.32 -9.57 14.97
CA GLN A 116 10.58 -10.12 13.82
C GLN A 116 11.19 -11.44 13.35
N GLU A 117 12.53 -11.50 13.23
CA GLU A 117 13.25 -12.72 12.85
C GLU A 117 13.10 -13.83 13.90
N GLU A 118 13.07 -13.48 15.19
CA GLU A 118 12.93 -14.46 16.27
C GLU A 118 11.54 -15.08 16.31
N VAL A 119 10.48 -14.28 16.17
CA VAL A 119 9.10 -14.78 16.08
C VAL A 119 8.92 -15.63 14.83
N HIS A 120 9.46 -15.19 13.68
CA HIS A 120 9.44 -15.98 12.45
C HIS A 120 10.11 -17.35 12.65
N ARG A 121 11.29 -17.39 13.29
CA ARG A 121 12.01 -18.63 13.55
C ARG A 121 11.24 -19.57 14.48
N ARG A 122 10.59 -19.05 15.53
CA ARG A 122 9.78 -19.84 16.46
C ARG A 122 8.58 -20.47 15.77
N LEU A 123 7.84 -19.70 14.96
CA LEU A 123 6.70 -20.20 14.20
C LEU A 123 7.09 -21.30 13.21
N HIS A 124 8.22 -21.14 12.50
CA HIS A 124 8.73 -22.16 11.59
C HIS A 124 9.21 -23.43 12.31
N HIS A 125 9.76 -23.30 13.52
CA HIS A 125 10.20 -24.45 14.30
C HIS A 125 9.02 -25.26 14.87
N GLU A 126 7.99 -24.57 15.40
CA GLU A 126 6.76 -25.21 15.89
C GLU A 126 5.99 -25.89 14.76
N ALA A 127 5.89 -25.28 13.58
CA ALA A 127 5.25 -25.89 12.40
C ALA A 127 6.00 -27.15 11.93
N GLY A 128 7.33 -27.14 12.01
CA GLY A 128 8.16 -28.31 11.69
C GLY A 128 8.04 -29.44 12.72
N GLN A 129 7.91 -29.13 14.01
CA GLN A 129 7.75 -30.11 15.09
C GLN A 129 6.37 -30.76 15.10
N ASN A 130 5.29 -29.99 14.98
CA ASN A 130 3.94 -30.55 14.89
C ASN A 130 3.79 -31.50 13.69
N SER A 131 4.47 -31.21 12.57
CA SER A 131 4.46 -32.09 11.38
C SER A 131 5.20 -33.40 11.60
N HIS A 132 6.20 -33.43 12.49
CA HIS A 132 6.93 -34.65 12.85
C HIS A 132 6.15 -35.52 13.85
N ASP A 133 5.46 -34.90 14.81
CA ASP A 133 4.63 -35.61 15.79
C ASP A 133 3.35 -36.19 15.16
N ASP A 134 2.71 -35.48 14.23
CA ASP A 134 1.58 -36.01 13.44
C ASP A 134 2.02 -37.18 12.53
N ALA A 135 3.21 -37.10 11.93
CA ALA A 135 3.75 -38.20 11.11
C ALA A 135 4.13 -39.44 11.94
N ALA A 136 4.51 -39.24 13.22
CA ALA A 136 4.81 -40.33 14.15
C ALA A 136 3.52 -40.99 14.71
N GLN A 137 2.43 -40.23 14.91
CA GLN A 137 1.15 -40.78 15.38
C GLN A 137 0.35 -41.54 14.32
N VAL A 138 0.59 -41.30 13.03
CA VAL A 138 -0.15 -41.98 11.95
C VAL A 138 0.42 -43.38 11.62
N HIS A 139 1.57 -43.76 12.17
CA HIS A 139 2.24 -45.05 11.89
C HIS A 139 2.11 -46.10 13.03
N ASP A 140 1.37 -45.81 14.10
CA ASP A 140 0.93 -46.78 15.13
C ASP A 140 -0.57 -47.11 14.95
#